data_AF-A0A834D3S6-F1
#
_entry.id   AF-A0A834D3S6-F1
#
_cell.length_a   1.000
_cell.length_b   1.000
_cell.length_c   1.000
_cell.angle_alpha   90.00
_cell.angle_beta   90.00
_cell.angle_gamma   90.00
#
_symmetry.space_group_name_H-M   'P 1'
#
loop_
_entity.id
_entity.type
_entity.pdbx_description
1 polymer ?
#
loop_
_entity_poly.entity_id
_entity_poly.type
_entity_poly.pdbx_seq_one_letter_code
_entity_poly.pdbx_strand_id
1 'polypeptide(L)'
;MQTSQEHHSSASFQGLYHQPLQDPYRLSHFQILENNVSADMGNQGTSISFEPEQYFTLESSPATDGYIVCDSPSISSGLSNRSPFSPQVSQSYMSDPHRSPENNYGSPASGSSVADNGNEMRHKLREIEIVLLGSEPDIGNSCYNSLDSGIHQVTSTSRWDLDQLVEMIPRLDLREVLICCAEAVSNNDVSTAVALMKVLEKKVSVSGDPIQRLGAYTLEGLRARLERSGSVIYKSLKCEEPTSSELMSYMSILYEICPYWKFAYRSANAVIGEVMANERRIHIIDFQIAQGSQWMLLIQALAHRHGGPPLALRITGVDDSQSAHARGGGLNIVGQKLLAFAKSCQVPLEFHAAPMSGCEVELENLSVRSGEALAVNFPYVLHHMPDESVSTQNHRDRLLRLVKSLSPKVVTLIEQESNTNTSPFFPRFKETMEYYTAMFESIDAAQHPRDDKRRIRAEENCVARDIVNMVACEDAERVERHELLGKWRSRLSMAGFTPYPLSSSVANAVIDLLRSYNENYRLAESGGALYLGWKNRPMVTSSAWW
;
A
#
# COMPACT_ATOMS: atom_id res chain seq x y z
N MET A 1 77.98 46.61 -5.56
CA MET A 1 77.49 45.23 -5.76
C MET A 1 75.97 45.34 -5.88
N GLN A 2 75.40 45.65 -7.06
CA GLN A 2 75.17 44.77 -8.23
C GLN A 2 74.27 43.57 -7.86
N THR A 3 73.07 43.35 -8.43
CA THR A 3 72.35 44.01 -9.59
C THR A 3 70.82 43.82 -9.51
N SER A 4 70.06 44.83 -9.98
CA SER A 4 68.68 44.87 -10.60
C SER A 4 67.53 43.97 -10.05
N GLN A 5 66.31 44.47 -9.76
CA GLN A 5 65.26 44.97 -10.70
C GLN A 5 64.94 43.97 -11.83
N GLU A 6 63.70 43.58 -12.15
CA GLU A 6 62.35 43.91 -11.62
C GLU A 6 61.38 42.70 -11.94
N HIS A 7 60.04 42.64 -11.76
CA HIS A 7 59.00 43.68 -11.77
C HIS A 7 57.69 43.26 -11.00
N HIS A 8 56.49 43.57 -11.54
CA HIS A 8 55.10 43.47 -11.03
C HIS A 8 54.41 42.08 -11.17
N SER A 9 53.29 41.70 -10.49
CA SER A 9 52.39 42.36 -9.49
C SER A 9 51.39 41.36 -8.85
N SER A 10 50.97 41.61 -7.59
CA SER A 10 49.64 41.34 -6.93
C SER A 10 48.82 40.04 -7.23
N ALA A 11 48.21 39.32 -6.27
CA ALA A 11 47.97 39.57 -4.84
C ALA A 11 47.67 38.29 -4.00
N SER A 12 47.99 38.39 -2.70
CA SER A 12 47.38 37.79 -1.49
C SER A 12 46.62 36.43 -1.47
N PHE A 13 47.25 35.46 -0.78
CA PHE A 13 46.77 34.73 0.42
C PHE A 13 45.49 33.86 0.44
N GLN A 14 45.73 32.54 0.58
CA GLN A 14 45.18 31.58 1.58
C GLN A 14 43.66 31.46 1.88
N GLY A 15 43.16 30.22 1.90
CA GLY A 15 42.04 29.82 2.77
C GLY A 15 41.17 28.66 2.26
N LEU A 16 41.41 27.44 2.75
CA LEU A 16 40.53 26.27 2.53
C LEU A 16 39.16 26.46 3.19
N TYR A 17 38.05 26.15 2.51
CA TYR A 17 36.78 25.79 3.16
C TYR A 17 35.94 24.80 2.35
N HIS A 18 35.30 23.87 3.06
CA HIS A 18 34.33 22.90 2.54
C HIS A 18 33.08 23.59 1.95
N GLN A 19 32.59 23.09 0.82
CA GLN A 19 31.21 23.32 0.37
C GLN A 19 30.25 22.33 1.08
N PRO A 20 29.15 22.81 1.70
CA PRO A 20 28.05 21.95 2.12
C PRO A 20 27.13 21.60 0.93
N LEU A 21 26.56 20.39 0.92
CA LEU A 21 25.44 20.07 0.03
C LEU A 21 24.23 20.94 0.38
N GLN A 22 23.46 21.36 -0.64
CA GLN A 22 22.19 22.04 -0.45
C GLN A 22 21.08 21.03 -0.13
N ASP A 23 20.32 21.33 0.92
CA ASP A 23 19.18 20.54 1.40
C ASP A 23 17.91 20.92 0.61
N PRO A 24 17.13 19.97 0.03
CA PRO A 24 15.98 20.31 -0.81
C PRO A 24 14.81 21.02 -0.10
N TYR A 25 14.80 21.02 1.24
CA TYR A 25 13.66 21.47 2.04
C TYR A 25 13.77 22.94 2.51
N ARG A 26 13.83 23.89 1.57
CA ARG A 26 13.56 25.31 1.86
C ARG A 26 12.16 25.72 1.40
N LEU A 27 11.22 25.67 2.34
CA LEU A 27 9.92 26.34 2.20
C LEU A 27 10.09 27.86 2.17
N SER A 28 9.38 28.52 1.27
CA SER A 28 9.34 29.98 1.13
C SER A 28 8.62 30.62 2.33
N HIS A 29 9.23 31.66 2.92
CA HIS A 29 8.58 32.49 3.93
C HIS A 29 7.33 33.16 3.35
N PHE A 30 6.15 32.86 3.90
CA PHE A 30 4.96 33.68 3.73
C PHE A 30 4.79 34.57 4.97
N GLN A 31 4.83 35.88 4.76
CA GLN A 31 4.44 36.86 5.78
C GLN A 31 2.92 36.95 5.82
N ILE A 32 2.34 36.79 7.00
CA ILE A 32 0.93 37.13 7.24
C ILE A 32 0.83 38.64 7.29
N LEU A 33 0.09 39.23 6.34
CA LEU A 33 -0.35 40.62 6.43
C LEU A 33 -1.85 40.62 6.72
N GLU A 34 -2.23 41.02 7.92
CA GLU A 34 -3.64 41.29 8.25
C GLU A 34 -4.15 42.45 7.41
N ASN A 35 -5.36 42.33 6.86
CA ASN A 35 -6.16 43.50 6.48
C ASN A 35 -7.65 43.14 6.48
N ASN A 36 -8.41 43.79 7.36
CA ASN A 36 -9.86 43.74 7.39
C ASN A 36 -10.44 44.67 6.32
N VAL A 37 -11.17 44.15 5.33
CA VAL A 37 -12.32 44.85 4.71
C VAL A 37 -13.37 43.81 4.31
N SER A 38 -14.61 44.00 4.75
CA SER A 38 -15.76 43.18 4.35
C SER A 38 -16.33 43.62 3.00
N ALA A 39 -16.72 42.66 2.15
CA ALA A 39 -17.76 42.86 1.15
C ALA A 39 -18.53 41.55 0.92
N ASP A 40 -19.84 41.70 0.78
CA ASP A 40 -20.83 40.63 0.65
C ASP A 40 -20.83 40.00 -0.76
N MET A 41 -21.25 38.72 -0.84
CA MET A 41 -21.87 38.03 -2.00
C MET A 41 -21.75 36.51 -1.81
N GLY A 42 -22.87 35.84 -1.52
CA GLY A 42 -22.94 34.38 -1.51
C GLY A 42 -23.31 33.78 -2.87
N ASN A 43 -22.87 32.55 -3.15
CA ASN A 43 -23.71 31.59 -3.88
C ASN A 43 -23.31 30.12 -3.70
N GLN A 44 -24.31 29.32 -3.33
CA GLN A 44 -24.55 27.91 -3.67
C GLN A 44 -23.34 26.97 -3.86
N GLY A 45 -23.07 26.15 -2.84
CA GLY A 45 -22.32 24.90 -3.02
C GLY A 45 -23.23 23.76 -3.52
N THR A 46 -22.91 23.19 -4.67
CA THR A 46 -23.65 22.05 -5.25
C THR A 46 -23.23 20.75 -4.58
N SER A 47 -24.03 20.23 -3.65
CA SER A 47 -23.85 18.87 -3.12
C SER A 47 -24.28 17.85 -4.18
N ILE A 48 -23.35 17.06 -4.71
CA ILE A 48 -23.62 15.96 -5.63
C ILE A 48 -23.39 14.65 -4.87
N SER A 49 -24.44 13.86 -4.69
CA SER A 49 -24.34 12.53 -4.09
C SER A 49 -23.86 11.51 -5.12
N PHE A 50 -22.93 10.64 -4.71
CA PHE A 50 -22.62 9.42 -5.44
C PHE A 50 -23.65 8.36 -5.04
N GLU A 51 -24.45 7.87 -5.99
CA GLU A 51 -25.43 6.82 -5.73
C GLU A 51 -24.71 5.50 -5.41
N PRO A 52 -25.04 4.81 -4.30
CA PRO A 52 -24.61 3.44 -4.09
C PRO A 52 -25.51 2.50 -4.91
N GLU A 53 -24.90 1.65 -5.74
CA GLU A 53 -25.64 0.64 -6.50
C GLU A 53 -26.46 -0.29 -5.58
N GLN A 54 -27.71 -0.55 -5.96
CA GLN A 54 -28.62 -1.39 -5.21
C GLN A 54 -28.25 -2.87 -5.34
N TYR A 55 -27.89 -3.52 -4.23
CA TYR A 55 -27.76 -4.97 -4.17
C TYR A 55 -29.14 -5.63 -4.21
N PHE A 56 -29.42 -6.36 -5.30
CA PHE A 56 -30.59 -7.24 -5.39
C PHE A 56 -30.47 -8.36 -4.36
N THR A 57 -31.54 -8.58 -3.57
CA THR A 57 -31.72 -9.77 -2.75
C THR A 57 -33.01 -10.50 -3.15
N LEU A 58 -32.83 -11.75 -3.55
CA LEU A 58 -33.81 -12.78 -3.90
C LEU A 58 -33.42 -13.99 -3.04
N GLU A 59 -34.27 -14.74 -2.34
CA GLU A 59 -35.74 -14.80 -2.29
C GLU A 59 -36.25 -15.00 -0.84
N SER A 60 -37.57 -14.92 -0.65
CA SER A 60 -38.28 -15.18 0.62
C SER A 60 -39.08 -16.49 0.55
N SER A 61 -39.32 -17.17 1.69
CA SER A 61 -40.54 -17.98 1.94
C SER A 61 -40.69 -18.39 3.43
N PRO A 62 -41.91 -18.70 3.93
CA PRO A 62 -42.34 -18.14 5.23
C PRO A 62 -42.97 -19.13 6.24
N ALA A 63 -43.64 -18.56 7.27
CA ALA A 63 -44.44 -19.14 8.37
C ALA A 63 -43.65 -19.54 9.64
N THR A 64 -44.16 -19.39 10.88
CA THR A 64 -45.56 -19.25 11.35
C THR A 64 -45.67 -18.37 12.61
N ASP A 65 -46.89 -17.88 12.93
CA ASP A 65 -47.25 -17.07 14.11
C ASP A 65 -46.88 -17.64 15.50
N GLY A 66 -46.73 -16.74 16.49
CA GLY A 66 -46.67 -17.10 17.92
C GLY A 66 -46.46 -15.91 18.87
N TYR A 67 -47.55 -15.24 19.30
CA TYR A 67 -47.53 -14.24 20.38
C TYR A 67 -47.52 -14.89 21.78
N ILE A 68 -46.72 -14.35 22.72
CA ILE A 68 -46.85 -14.29 24.21
C ILE A 68 -45.57 -13.59 24.72
N VAL A 69 -45.60 -12.32 25.14
CA VAL A 69 -45.89 -11.78 26.50
C VAL A 69 -44.88 -12.18 27.60
N CYS A 70 -44.12 -11.18 28.04
CA CYS A 70 -43.49 -10.90 29.36
C CYS A 70 -43.07 -12.07 30.30
N ASP A 71 -41.87 -12.08 30.91
CA ASP A 71 -41.49 -11.13 31.98
C ASP A 71 -39.97 -11.05 32.26
N SER A 72 -39.55 -9.95 32.90
CA SER A 72 -38.23 -9.82 33.56
C SER A 72 -38.30 -10.28 35.02
N PRO A 73 -37.16 -10.55 35.67
CA PRO A 73 -36.84 -9.67 36.80
C PRO A 73 -35.36 -9.32 36.94
N SER A 74 -35.12 -8.16 37.56
CA SER A 74 -33.84 -7.71 38.11
C SER A 74 -33.83 -7.87 39.64
N ILE A 75 -32.64 -7.89 40.28
CA ILE A 75 -32.25 -7.12 41.50
C ILE A 75 -31.00 -7.66 42.24
N SER A 76 -30.01 -6.76 42.35
CA SER A 76 -29.01 -6.49 43.42
C SER A 76 -28.13 -7.54 44.16
N SER A 77 -26.81 -7.29 44.06
CA SER A 77 -25.84 -6.99 45.15
C SER A 77 -25.44 -8.02 46.24
N GLY A 78 -24.13 -8.12 46.48
CA GLY A 78 -23.55 -8.63 47.73
C GLY A 78 -22.01 -8.61 47.76
N LEU A 79 -21.41 -7.66 48.50
CA LEU A 79 -19.96 -7.58 48.79
C LEU A 79 -19.69 -8.07 50.23
N SER A 80 -18.70 -8.95 50.46
CA SER A 80 -17.71 -8.79 51.58
C SER A 80 -16.65 -9.90 51.69
N ASN A 81 -15.39 -9.47 51.71
CA ASN A 81 -14.17 -10.08 52.28
C ASN A 81 -14.27 -11.29 53.25
N ARG A 82 -13.42 -12.31 53.05
CA ARG A 82 -12.23 -12.55 53.93
C ARG A 82 -11.25 -13.62 53.41
N SER A 83 -9.97 -13.28 53.44
CA SER A 83 -8.80 -14.19 53.54
C SER A 83 -8.44 -14.36 55.06
N PRO A 84 -7.33 -15.01 55.52
CA PRO A 84 -6.15 -15.53 54.81
C PRO A 84 -5.65 -16.94 55.27
N PHE A 85 -4.54 -17.43 54.71
CA PHE A 85 -3.31 -17.80 55.45
C PHE A 85 -2.19 -18.34 54.52
N SER A 86 -1.00 -17.76 54.65
CA SER A 86 0.31 -18.36 54.35
C SER A 86 1.11 -18.37 55.67
N PRO A 87 2.26 -19.07 55.81
CA PRO A 87 3.54 -18.38 55.49
C PRO A 87 4.81 -19.24 55.18
N GLN A 88 5.75 -18.68 54.38
CA GLN A 88 7.24 -18.71 54.57
C GLN A 88 8.00 -20.08 54.52
N VAL A 89 9.34 -20.26 54.46
CA VAL A 89 10.61 -19.47 54.24
C VAL A 89 11.73 -20.50 53.89
N SER A 90 12.92 -20.24 53.30
CA SER A 90 13.47 -19.33 52.26
C SER A 90 15.00 -19.62 52.11
N GLN A 91 15.65 -19.21 50.99
CA GLN A 91 17.13 -19.01 50.83
C GLN A 91 18.06 -20.28 50.83
N SER A 92 19.27 -20.32 50.23
CA SER A 92 19.98 -19.45 49.24
C SER A 92 21.33 -20.10 48.78
N TYR A 93 22.05 -19.40 47.88
CA TYR A 93 23.48 -19.50 47.50
C TYR A 93 23.92 -20.26 46.23
N MET A 94 24.84 -19.62 45.52
CA MET A 94 25.58 -20.09 44.35
C MET A 94 27.01 -20.49 44.73
N SER A 95 27.62 -21.43 43.99
CA SER A 95 29.04 -21.42 43.60
C SER A 95 29.30 -22.40 42.45
N ASP A 96 29.96 -21.91 41.40
CA ASP A 96 30.66 -22.67 40.34
C ASP A 96 32.16 -22.84 40.76
N PRO A 97 33.12 -23.41 39.99
CA PRO A 97 33.05 -24.20 38.75
C PRO A 97 34.00 -25.45 38.69
N HIS A 98 34.04 -26.08 37.51
CA HIS A 98 35.11 -26.95 36.94
C HIS A 98 35.16 -28.46 37.29
N ARG A 99 35.01 -29.31 36.25
CA ARG A 99 36.12 -30.10 35.64
C ARG A 99 35.68 -30.93 34.42
N SER A 100 36.43 -30.83 33.33
CA SER A 100 36.62 -31.90 32.33
C SER A 100 37.91 -32.68 32.70
N PRO A 101 38.18 -33.91 32.22
CA PRO A 101 38.56 -34.13 30.81
C PRO A 101 38.15 -35.49 30.16
N GLU A 102 38.18 -35.48 28.81
CA GLU A 102 38.64 -36.53 27.87
C GLU A 102 38.43 -38.04 28.15
N ASN A 103 37.81 -38.75 27.18
CA ASN A 103 38.60 -39.68 26.34
C ASN A 103 37.93 -40.09 25.00
N ASN A 104 38.77 -40.59 24.08
CA ASN A 104 38.46 -40.91 22.67
C ASN A 104 37.76 -42.25 22.43
N TYR A 105 37.12 -42.38 21.25
CA TYR A 105 37.02 -43.53 20.30
C TYR A 105 35.70 -43.36 19.49
N GLY A 106 35.62 -43.45 18.16
CA GLY A 106 36.61 -43.54 17.09
C GLY A 106 35.87 -43.69 15.73
N SER A 107 36.31 -42.99 14.68
CA SER A 107 35.65 -43.02 13.36
C SER A 107 36.15 -44.14 12.45
N PRO A 108 35.34 -44.53 11.45
CA PRO A 108 35.85 -44.84 10.12
C PRO A 108 35.30 -43.85 9.08
N ALA A 109 36.09 -43.58 8.04
CA ALA A 109 35.73 -42.67 6.95
C ALA A 109 35.75 -43.38 5.59
N SER A 110 34.76 -43.11 4.74
CA SER A 110 34.74 -43.24 3.27
C SER A 110 33.34 -42.81 2.78
N GLY A 111 33.14 -42.17 1.63
CA GLY A 111 34.09 -41.68 0.63
C GLY A 111 33.46 -40.57 -0.22
N SER A 112 34.23 -39.97 -1.12
CA SER A 112 33.88 -38.78 -1.89
C SER A 112 32.94 -39.02 -3.08
N SER A 113 32.23 -37.97 -3.50
CA SER A 113 32.11 -37.64 -4.92
C SER A 113 31.82 -36.15 -5.15
N VAL A 114 32.66 -35.49 -5.95
CA VAL A 114 32.40 -34.18 -6.56
C VAL A 114 32.12 -34.41 -8.05
N ALA A 115 30.89 -34.11 -8.48
CA ALA A 115 30.36 -34.09 -9.85
C ALA A 115 28.85 -33.76 -9.75
N ASP A 116 28.13 -33.19 -10.71
CA ASP A 116 28.49 -32.48 -11.95
C ASP A 116 27.23 -31.70 -12.41
N ASN A 117 26.93 -30.57 -11.76
CA ASN A 117 25.70 -29.81 -12.05
C ASN A 117 25.79 -28.91 -13.30
N GLY A 118 26.96 -28.86 -13.97
CA GLY A 118 27.18 -28.01 -15.14
C GLY A 118 26.73 -28.64 -16.46
N ASN A 119 26.71 -29.99 -16.52
CA ASN A 119 26.40 -30.70 -17.76
C ASN A 119 24.90 -30.96 -17.98
N GLU A 120 24.09 -31.10 -16.92
CA GLU A 120 22.63 -31.25 -17.07
C GLU A 120 21.99 -30.01 -17.71
N MET A 121 22.41 -28.80 -17.28
CA MET A 121 21.90 -27.55 -17.84
C MET A 121 22.33 -27.33 -19.30
N ARG A 122 23.55 -27.76 -19.69
CA ARG A 122 23.98 -27.76 -21.10
C ARG A 122 23.26 -28.79 -21.96
N HIS A 123 22.86 -29.94 -21.40
CA HIS A 123 22.03 -30.90 -22.11
C HIS A 123 20.64 -30.33 -22.40
N LYS A 124 19.97 -29.73 -21.41
CA LYS A 124 18.65 -29.10 -21.59
C LYS A 124 18.68 -27.91 -22.55
N LEU A 125 19.76 -27.12 -22.57
CA LEU A 125 19.95 -26.07 -23.57
C LEU A 125 20.11 -26.62 -25.00
N ARG A 126 20.79 -27.76 -25.19
CA ARG A 126 20.87 -28.43 -26.50
C ARG A 126 19.56 -29.08 -26.95
N GLU A 127 18.78 -29.63 -26.03
CA GLU A 127 17.45 -30.15 -26.37
C GLU A 127 16.53 -29.02 -26.88
N ILE A 128 16.60 -27.84 -26.26
CA ILE A 128 15.87 -26.65 -26.73
C ILE A 128 16.40 -26.14 -28.07
N GLU A 129 17.72 -26.15 -28.29
CA GLU A 129 18.36 -25.76 -29.57
C GLU A 129 17.93 -26.67 -30.74
N ILE A 130 17.81 -27.98 -30.51
CA ILE A 130 17.36 -28.96 -31.51
C ILE A 130 15.87 -28.82 -31.83
N VAL A 131 15.04 -28.42 -30.87
CA VAL A 131 13.60 -28.16 -31.09
C VAL A 131 13.36 -26.83 -31.84
N LEU A 132 14.25 -25.85 -31.71
CA LEU A 132 14.13 -24.53 -32.36
C LEU A 132 14.64 -24.50 -33.82
N LEU A 133 15.57 -25.40 -34.19
CA LEU A 133 16.12 -25.50 -35.54
C LEU A 133 15.51 -26.71 -36.27
N GLY A 134 14.24 -26.57 -36.61
CA GLY A 134 13.37 -27.69 -37.00
C GLY A 134 13.75 -28.45 -38.27
N SER A 135 13.16 -29.64 -38.41
CA SER A 135 13.10 -30.42 -39.64
C SER A 135 11.75 -31.16 -39.69
N GLU A 136 10.91 -30.77 -40.63
CA GLU A 136 9.67 -31.44 -41.05
C GLU A 136 9.97 -32.38 -42.25
N PRO A 137 9.04 -33.27 -42.63
CA PRO A 137 8.16 -34.11 -41.80
C PRO A 137 8.25 -35.60 -42.24
N ASP A 138 7.57 -36.52 -41.55
CA ASP A 138 7.13 -37.74 -42.25
C ASP A 138 5.88 -38.42 -41.66
N ILE A 139 5.26 -39.27 -42.49
CA ILE A 139 3.87 -39.73 -42.41
C ILE A 139 3.68 -40.89 -41.41
N GLY A 140 2.63 -40.82 -40.57
CA GLY A 140 2.26 -41.91 -39.63
C GLY A 140 0.76 -41.92 -39.28
N ASN A 141 0.09 -43.06 -39.47
CA ASN A 141 -1.37 -43.17 -39.55
C ASN A 141 -2.06 -43.74 -38.28
N SER A 142 -3.29 -43.29 -38.02
CA SER A 142 -4.40 -44.03 -37.35
C SER A 142 -4.28 -44.52 -35.88
N CYS A 143 -5.24 -44.10 -35.04
CA CYS A 143 -6.17 -45.04 -34.37
C CYS A 143 -7.49 -44.37 -33.91
N TYR A 144 -8.53 -45.19 -33.76
CA TYR A 144 -9.96 -44.83 -33.62
C TYR A 144 -10.53 -45.04 -32.21
N ASN A 145 -11.80 -44.59 -32.03
CA ASN A 145 -12.77 -44.82 -30.94
C ASN A 145 -12.69 -43.79 -29.79
N SER A 146 -13.62 -42.84 -29.61
CA SER A 146 -15.10 -42.88 -29.53
C SER A 146 -15.65 -43.33 -28.16
N LEU A 147 -16.22 -42.37 -27.42
CA LEU A 147 -17.56 -42.55 -26.85
C LEU A 147 -18.25 -41.18 -26.71
N ASP A 148 -19.52 -41.13 -27.13
CA ASP A 148 -20.43 -39.99 -26.95
C ASP A 148 -21.45 -40.34 -25.85
N SER A 149 -21.80 -39.36 -25.01
CA SER A 149 -22.99 -39.37 -24.16
C SER A 149 -23.20 -37.99 -23.54
N GLY A 150 -23.97 -37.13 -24.23
CA GLY A 150 -24.30 -35.79 -23.73
C GLY A 150 -25.44 -35.75 -22.70
N ILE A 151 -25.58 -34.60 -22.03
CA ILE A 151 -26.84 -33.98 -21.57
C ILE A 151 -26.60 -32.45 -21.47
N HIS A 152 -27.67 -31.68 -21.53
CA HIS A 152 -27.71 -30.33 -22.07
C HIS A 152 -27.24 -29.16 -21.16
N GLN A 153 -26.66 -28.15 -21.83
CA GLN A 153 -26.96 -26.72 -21.69
C GLN A 153 -26.41 -25.94 -20.47
N VAL A 154 -25.21 -25.38 -20.66
CA VAL A 154 -24.90 -23.98 -20.28
C VAL A 154 -24.39 -23.26 -21.53
N THR A 155 -24.69 -21.97 -21.67
CA THR A 155 -24.43 -21.15 -22.86
C THR A 155 -22.96 -21.15 -23.29
N SER A 156 -22.70 -21.67 -24.50
CA SER A 156 -21.44 -21.45 -25.21
C SER A 156 -21.33 -19.97 -25.58
N THR A 157 -20.43 -19.23 -24.93
CA THR A 157 -19.81 -18.08 -25.55
C THR A 157 -19.09 -18.55 -26.82
N SER A 158 -19.23 -17.81 -27.92
CA SER A 158 -18.62 -18.17 -29.20
C SER A 158 -17.11 -18.10 -29.09
N ARG A 159 -16.44 -19.25 -29.25
CA ARG A 159 -14.99 -19.30 -29.51
C ARG A 159 -14.71 -18.46 -30.76
N TRP A 160 -14.03 -17.33 -30.60
CA TRP A 160 -13.69 -16.48 -31.75
C TRP A 160 -12.72 -17.22 -32.66
N ASP A 161 -12.99 -17.18 -33.95
CA ASP A 161 -12.07 -17.69 -34.96
C ASP A 161 -10.86 -16.74 -35.06
N LEU A 162 -9.66 -17.28 -35.29
CA LEU A 162 -8.44 -16.49 -35.34
C LEU A 162 -8.50 -15.46 -36.48
N ASP A 163 -9.11 -15.84 -37.60
CA ASP A 163 -9.32 -14.98 -38.76
C ASP A 163 -10.34 -13.86 -38.48
N GLN A 164 -11.43 -14.16 -37.75
CA GLN A 164 -12.41 -13.15 -37.32
C GLN A 164 -11.80 -12.16 -36.32
N LEU A 165 -10.96 -12.63 -35.41
CA LEU A 165 -10.17 -11.78 -34.52
C LEU A 165 -9.27 -10.85 -35.33
N VAL A 166 -8.53 -11.37 -36.32
CA VAL A 166 -7.65 -10.57 -37.19
C VAL A 166 -8.42 -9.50 -37.97
N GLU A 167 -9.67 -9.74 -38.37
CA GLU A 167 -10.54 -8.72 -39.00
C GLU A 167 -11.10 -7.68 -38.00
N MET A 168 -11.37 -8.07 -36.74
CA MET A 168 -11.92 -7.18 -35.70
C MET A 168 -10.84 -6.32 -35.02
N ILE A 169 -9.66 -6.87 -34.76
CA ILE A 169 -8.52 -6.25 -34.08
C ILE A 169 -8.15 -4.82 -34.57
N PRO A 170 -8.20 -4.50 -35.88
CA PRO A 170 -7.96 -3.14 -36.38
C PRO A 170 -9.04 -2.13 -35.99
N ARG A 171 -10.25 -2.59 -35.67
CA ARG A 171 -11.41 -1.77 -35.30
C ARG A 171 -11.54 -1.55 -33.79
N LEU A 172 -10.98 -2.45 -32.99
CA LEU A 172 -10.99 -2.36 -31.52
C LEU A 172 -10.01 -1.30 -31.01
N ASP A 173 -10.45 -0.53 -30.01
CA ASP A 173 -9.58 0.38 -29.27
C ASP A 173 -8.60 -0.38 -28.36
N LEU A 174 -7.63 0.31 -27.78
CA LEU A 174 -6.62 -0.35 -26.93
C LEU A 174 -7.23 -0.96 -25.65
N ARG A 175 -8.25 -0.32 -25.05
CA ARG A 175 -8.93 -0.83 -23.85
C ARG A 175 -9.68 -2.12 -24.20
N GLU A 176 -10.40 -2.15 -25.31
CA GLU A 176 -11.13 -3.33 -25.79
C GLU A 176 -10.20 -4.52 -26.03
N VAL A 177 -9.05 -4.32 -26.70
CA VAL A 177 -8.06 -5.38 -26.92
C VAL A 177 -7.47 -5.89 -25.59
N LEU A 178 -7.22 -5.02 -24.61
CA LEU A 178 -6.77 -5.42 -23.27
C LEU A 178 -7.82 -6.27 -22.54
N ILE A 179 -9.11 -5.87 -22.58
CA ILE A 179 -10.21 -6.64 -21.98
C ILE A 179 -10.35 -8.00 -22.66
N CYS A 180 -10.37 -8.06 -24.00
CA CYS A 180 -10.45 -9.32 -24.74
C CYS A 180 -9.27 -10.26 -24.42
N CYS A 181 -8.06 -9.70 -24.26
CA CYS A 181 -6.87 -10.47 -23.90
C CYS A 181 -6.99 -11.07 -22.49
N ALA A 182 -7.50 -10.30 -21.53
CA ALA A 182 -7.74 -10.80 -20.17
C ALA A 182 -8.87 -11.85 -20.10
N GLU A 183 -9.90 -11.71 -20.93
CA GLU A 183 -10.96 -12.72 -21.06
C GLU A 183 -10.40 -14.03 -21.62
N ALA A 184 -9.61 -13.97 -22.70
CA ALA A 184 -8.93 -15.14 -23.26
C ALA A 184 -8.01 -15.84 -22.24
N VAL A 185 -7.21 -15.08 -21.49
CA VAL A 185 -6.39 -15.61 -20.39
C VAL A 185 -7.26 -16.24 -19.29
N SER A 186 -8.40 -15.62 -18.92
CA SER A 186 -9.34 -16.15 -17.93
C SER A 186 -10.01 -17.45 -18.37
N ASN A 187 -10.24 -17.61 -19.67
CA ASN A 187 -10.86 -18.80 -20.28
C ASN A 187 -9.83 -19.90 -20.62
N ASN A 188 -8.54 -19.69 -20.32
CA ASN A 188 -7.41 -20.52 -20.73
C ASN A 188 -7.27 -20.69 -22.27
N ASP A 189 -7.78 -19.75 -23.06
CA ASP A 189 -7.54 -19.70 -24.51
C ASP A 189 -6.18 -19.06 -24.80
N VAL A 190 -5.13 -19.88 -24.64
CA VAL A 190 -3.73 -19.49 -24.85
C VAL A 190 -3.49 -18.98 -26.28
N SER A 191 -4.18 -19.55 -27.28
CA SER A 191 -3.97 -19.17 -28.69
C SER A 191 -4.47 -17.75 -28.97
N THR A 192 -5.71 -17.47 -28.55
CA THR A 192 -6.31 -16.13 -28.65
C THR A 192 -5.54 -15.11 -27.79
N ALA A 193 -5.14 -15.48 -26.57
CA ALA A 193 -4.36 -14.61 -25.70
C ALA A 193 -3.02 -14.21 -26.34
N VAL A 194 -2.24 -15.17 -26.85
CA VAL A 194 -0.95 -14.89 -27.51
C VAL A 194 -1.13 -14.06 -28.79
N ALA A 195 -2.21 -14.28 -29.56
CA ALA A 195 -2.53 -13.45 -30.73
C ALA A 195 -2.83 -11.99 -30.34
N LEU A 196 -3.64 -11.78 -29.29
CA LEU A 196 -3.97 -10.45 -28.78
C LEU A 196 -2.76 -9.75 -28.15
N MET A 197 -1.87 -10.47 -27.45
CA MET A 197 -0.61 -9.92 -26.93
C MET A 197 0.27 -9.33 -28.05
N LYS A 198 0.43 -10.05 -29.18
CA LYS A 198 1.19 -9.55 -30.36
C LYS A 198 0.59 -8.30 -31.02
N VAL A 199 -0.69 -8.01 -30.76
CA VAL A 199 -1.35 -6.76 -31.18
C VAL A 199 -1.08 -5.66 -30.17
N LEU A 200 -1.22 -5.97 -28.88
CA LEU A 200 -0.96 -5.03 -27.79
C LEU A 200 0.48 -4.51 -27.83
N GLU A 201 1.47 -5.37 -28.09
CA GLU A 201 2.88 -5.01 -28.31
C GLU A 201 3.09 -3.89 -29.34
N LYS A 202 2.16 -3.71 -30.30
CA LYS A 202 2.22 -2.66 -31.34
C LYS A 202 1.40 -1.41 -31.01
N LYS A 203 0.56 -1.45 -29.96
CA LYS A 203 -0.35 -0.37 -29.56
C LYS A 203 0.05 0.30 -28.23
N VAL A 204 0.75 -0.39 -27.34
CA VAL A 204 1.18 0.11 -26.02
C VAL A 204 2.49 0.92 -26.09
N SER A 205 2.71 1.82 -25.13
CA SER A 205 3.93 2.62 -25.04
C SER A 205 4.04 3.28 -23.67
N VAL A 206 5.18 3.14 -22.99
CA VAL A 206 5.48 3.79 -21.70
C VAL A 206 5.64 5.33 -21.81
N SER A 207 5.78 5.86 -23.03
CA SER A 207 5.82 7.30 -23.31
C SER A 207 4.58 7.81 -24.05
N GLY A 208 3.54 6.98 -24.16
CA GLY A 208 2.31 7.30 -24.90
C GLY A 208 1.23 7.99 -24.06
N ASP A 209 0.00 7.96 -24.58
CA ASP A 209 -1.22 8.36 -23.85
C ASP A 209 -1.43 7.50 -22.58
N PRO A 210 -2.22 7.98 -21.59
CA PRO A 210 -2.51 7.25 -20.35
C PRO A 210 -2.83 5.76 -20.53
N ILE A 211 -3.72 5.44 -21.48
CA ILE A 211 -4.14 4.06 -21.78
C ILE A 211 -3.02 3.23 -22.43
N GLN A 212 -2.10 3.85 -23.17
CA GLN A 212 -0.93 3.16 -23.76
C GLN A 212 0.11 2.80 -22.70
N ARG A 213 0.26 3.66 -21.67
CA ARG A 213 1.16 3.45 -20.54
C ARG A 213 0.63 2.38 -19.60
N LEU A 214 -0.64 2.49 -19.20
CA LEU A 214 -1.36 1.45 -18.46
C LEU A 214 -1.34 0.11 -19.21
N GLY A 215 -1.60 0.14 -20.51
CA GLY A 215 -1.59 -1.05 -21.37
C GLY A 215 -0.23 -1.74 -21.41
N ALA A 216 0.88 -1.01 -21.39
CA ALA A 216 2.22 -1.60 -21.38
C ALA A 216 2.46 -2.43 -20.11
N TYR A 217 2.17 -1.88 -18.93
CA TYR A 217 2.35 -2.59 -17.66
C TYR A 217 1.33 -3.74 -17.48
N THR A 218 0.10 -3.53 -17.96
CA THR A 218 -0.96 -4.54 -17.88
C THR A 218 -0.69 -5.73 -18.82
N LEU A 219 -0.11 -5.49 -20.00
CA LEU A 219 0.32 -6.53 -20.94
C LEU A 219 1.36 -7.45 -20.30
N GLU A 220 2.38 -6.90 -19.62
CA GLU A 220 3.39 -7.73 -18.95
C GLU A 220 2.81 -8.48 -17.74
N GLY A 221 1.85 -7.90 -17.02
CA GLY A 221 1.06 -8.62 -16.02
C GLY A 221 0.27 -9.80 -16.62
N LEU A 222 -0.36 -9.62 -17.79
CA LEU A 222 -1.08 -10.68 -18.49
C LEU A 222 -0.15 -11.77 -19.02
N ARG A 223 1.04 -11.41 -19.53
CA ARG A 223 2.07 -12.35 -20.00
C ARG A 223 2.56 -13.23 -18.85
N ALA A 224 2.96 -12.61 -17.75
CA ALA A 224 3.42 -13.31 -16.55
C ALA A 224 2.32 -14.22 -15.95
N ARG A 225 1.05 -13.79 -16.01
CA ARG A 225 -0.08 -14.64 -15.63
C ARG A 225 -0.20 -15.88 -16.53
N LEU A 226 -0.19 -15.68 -17.84
CA LEU A 226 -0.42 -16.75 -18.84
C LEU A 226 0.64 -17.84 -18.79
N GLU A 227 1.90 -17.46 -18.65
CA GLU A 227 3.03 -18.37 -18.49
C GLU A 227 3.04 -19.13 -17.15
N ARG A 228 2.14 -18.77 -16.22
CA ARG A 228 2.17 -19.15 -14.79
C ARG A 228 3.50 -18.75 -14.12
N SER A 229 4.24 -17.86 -14.77
CA SER A 229 5.52 -17.31 -14.35
C SER A 229 5.34 -16.08 -13.48
N GLY A 230 4.11 -15.66 -13.14
CA GLY A 230 3.81 -14.51 -12.27
C GLY A 230 4.72 -14.44 -11.04
N SER A 231 4.96 -15.58 -10.38
CA SER A 231 5.88 -15.70 -9.25
C SER A 231 7.36 -15.50 -9.62
N VAL A 232 7.79 -15.99 -10.78
CA VAL A 232 9.17 -15.94 -11.28
C VAL A 232 9.49 -14.60 -11.93
N ILE A 233 8.56 -14.01 -12.69
CA ILE A 233 8.67 -12.68 -13.30
C ILE A 233 8.51 -11.59 -12.25
N TYR A 234 7.58 -11.71 -11.29
CA TYR A 234 7.56 -10.79 -10.14
C TYR A 234 8.84 -10.89 -9.30
N LYS A 235 9.53 -12.04 -9.28
CA LYS A 235 10.85 -12.21 -8.64
C LYS A 235 12.03 -11.84 -9.54
N SER A 236 11.91 -11.85 -10.87
CA SER A 236 12.98 -11.45 -11.81
C SER A 236 12.95 -9.95 -12.12
N LEU A 237 11.77 -9.32 -12.08
CA LEU A 237 11.64 -7.86 -11.98
C LEU A 237 12.29 -7.31 -10.70
N LYS A 238 12.50 -8.14 -9.67
CA LYS A 238 13.33 -7.79 -8.50
C LYS A 238 14.85 -7.87 -8.74
N CYS A 239 15.31 -8.41 -9.87
CA CYS A 239 16.75 -8.51 -10.15
C CYS A 239 17.38 -7.19 -10.62
N GLU A 240 16.58 -6.22 -11.09
CA GLU A 240 16.99 -4.83 -11.28
C GLU A 240 16.23 -3.90 -10.29
N GLU A 241 16.16 -4.28 -9.01
CA GLU A 241 15.57 -3.41 -7.98
C GLU A 241 16.32 -2.07 -7.91
N PRO A 242 15.61 -0.92 -7.95
CA PRO A 242 16.24 0.39 -7.84
C PRO A 242 16.92 0.54 -6.48
N THR A 243 17.99 1.33 -6.43
CA THR A 243 18.60 1.69 -5.15
C THR A 243 17.59 2.44 -4.27
N SER A 244 17.79 2.41 -2.96
CA SER A 244 16.95 3.16 -2.01
C SER A 244 16.81 4.65 -2.36
N SER A 245 17.91 5.28 -2.80
CA SER A 245 17.94 6.67 -3.26
C SER A 245 17.07 6.91 -4.50
N GLU A 246 17.15 6.00 -5.48
CA GLU A 246 16.32 6.07 -6.70
C GLU A 246 14.85 5.86 -6.37
N LEU A 247 14.52 4.85 -5.57
CA LEU A 247 13.14 4.57 -5.17
C LEU A 247 12.53 5.73 -4.36
N MET A 248 13.32 6.41 -3.51
CA MET A 248 12.88 7.65 -2.85
C MET A 248 12.67 8.81 -3.82
N SER A 249 13.51 8.96 -4.83
CA SER A 249 13.30 9.94 -5.90
C SER A 249 11.99 9.68 -6.66
N TYR A 250 11.72 8.41 -6.98
CA TYR A 250 10.53 7.95 -7.70
C TYR A 250 9.24 8.14 -6.87
N MET A 251 9.25 7.76 -5.60
CA MET A 251 8.12 8.01 -4.69
C MET A 251 7.89 9.51 -4.46
N SER A 252 8.95 10.32 -4.37
CA SER A 252 8.86 11.78 -4.24
C SER A 252 8.15 12.43 -5.43
N ILE A 253 8.42 11.96 -6.66
CA ILE A 253 7.75 12.44 -7.88
C ILE A 253 6.24 12.20 -7.78
N LEU A 254 5.80 10.98 -7.45
CA LEU A 254 4.36 10.67 -7.31
C LEU A 254 3.71 11.44 -6.16
N TYR A 255 4.42 11.61 -5.04
CA TYR A 255 3.95 12.39 -3.88
C TYR A 255 3.76 13.88 -4.22
N GLU A 256 4.56 14.43 -5.13
CA GLU A 256 4.37 15.81 -5.59
C GLU A 256 3.24 15.93 -6.61
N ILE A 257 3.24 15.12 -7.67
CA ILE A 257 2.29 15.27 -8.80
C ILE A 257 0.88 14.76 -8.52
N CYS A 258 0.70 13.84 -7.58
CA CYS A 258 -0.60 13.29 -7.19
C CYS A 258 -0.92 13.58 -5.71
N PRO A 259 -2.16 14.00 -5.38
CA PRO A 259 -2.55 14.35 -4.03
C PRO A 259 -2.82 13.14 -3.13
N TYR A 260 -2.82 11.89 -3.63
CA TYR A 260 -3.29 10.70 -2.89
C TYR A 260 -2.64 10.50 -1.51
N TRP A 261 -1.31 10.61 -1.42
CA TRP A 261 -0.60 10.51 -0.13
C TRP A 261 -0.72 11.78 0.73
N LYS A 262 -0.71 12.97 0.11
CA LYS A 262 -0.94 14.23 0.82
C LYS A 262 -2.37 14.30 1.40
N PHE A 263 -3.37 13.74 0.73
CA PHE A 263 -4.75 13.58 1.19
C PHE A 263 -4.82 12.68 2.41
N ALA A 264 -4.17 11.51 2.36
CA ALA A 264 -4.08 10.60 3.50
C ALA A 264 -3.52 11.30 4.73
N TYR A 265 -2.36 11.93 4.59
CA TYR A 265 -1.67 12.62 5.69
C TYR A 265 -2.43 13.85 6.18
N ARG A 266 -3.01 14.68 5.30
CA ARG A 266 -3.78 15.87 5.70
C ARG A 266 -5.07 15.51 6.41
N SER A 267 -5.85 14.56 5.89
CA SER A 267 -7.11 14.14 6.51
C SER A 267 -6.88 13.46 7.87
N ALA A 268 -5.93 12.51 7.95
CA ALA A 268 -5.57 11.87 9.20
C ALA A 268 -5.07 12.86 10.26
N ASN A 269 -4.15 13.75 9.89
CA ASN A 269 -3.61 14.74 10.83
C ASN A 269 -4.65 15.78 11.27
N ALA A 270 -5.61 16.15 10.43
CA ALA A 270 -6.69 17.05 10.81
C ALA A 270 -7.60 16.41 11.87
N VAL A 271 -8.01 15.14 11.67
CA VAL A 271 -8.77 14.36 12.66
C VAL A 271 -8.00 14.21 13.96
N ILE A 272 -6.75 13.73 13.89
CA ILE A 272 -5.93 13.50 15.09
C ILE A 272 -5.66 14.82 15.82
N GLY A 273 -5.43 15.92 15.09
CA GLY A 273 -5.25 17.26 15.65
C GLY A 273 -6.49 17.79 16.39
N GLU A 274 -7.69 17.57 15.83
CA GLU A 274 -8.97 17.90 16.47
C GLU A 274 -9.18 17.10 17.76
N VAL A 275 -9.08 15.76 17.69
CA VAL A 275 -9.32 14.86 18.83
C VAL A 275 -8.29 15.07 19.95
N MET A 276 -7.05 15.38 19.60
CA MET A 276 -5.94 15.56 20.56
C MET A 276 -5.72 17.02 20.99
N ALA A 277 -6.57 17.96 20.56
CA ALA A 277 -6.38 19.40 20.77
C ALA A 277 -6.11 19.76 22.25
N ASN A 278 -6.86 19.15 23.18
CA ASN A 278 -6.79 19.42 24.62
C ASN A 278 -5.89 18.43 25.39
N GLU A 279 -5.28 17.46 24.72
CA GLU A 279 -4.54 16.38 25.37
C GLU A 279 -3.12 16.80 25.76
N ARG A 280 -2.74 16.53 27.02
CA ARG A 280 -1.42 16.91 27.55
C ARG A 280 -0.33 15.88 27.27
N ARG A 281 -0.70 14.62 27.08
CA ARG A 281 0.18 13.50 26.75
C ARG A 281 -0.44 12.72 25.61
N ILE A 282 0.22 12.67 24.47
CA ILE A 282 -0.30 12.06 23.24
C ILE A 282 0.61 10.90 22.86
N HIS A 283 0.03 9.73 22.60
CA HIS A 283 0.70 8.62 21.93
C HIS A 283 0.07 8.42 20.56
N ILE A 284 0.91 8.31 19.53
CA ILE A 284 0.51 7.98 18.17
C ILE A 284 1.13 6.63 17.83
N ILE A 285 0.33 5.69 17.34
CA ILE A 285 0.81 4.47 16.70
C ILE A 285 0.54 4.59 15.21
N ASP A 286 1.58 4.51 14.40
CA ASP A 286 1.48 4.50 12.95
C ASP A 286 1.88 3.12 12.40
N PHE A 287 0.98 2.51 11.65
CA PHE A 287 1.24 1.30 10.90
C PHE A 287 1.54 1.68 9.44
N GLN A 288 2.82 1.62 9.04
CA GLN A 288 3.38 2.12 7.76
C GLN A 288 3.99 3.54 7.82
N ILE A 289 4.83 3.81 8.83
CA ILE A 289 5.37 5.18 9.07
C ILE A 289 6.28 5.71 7.96
N ALA A 290 6.84 4.82 7.13
CA ALA A 290 7.68 5.10 5.97
C ALA A 290 8.84 6.09 6.26
N GLN A 291 8.64 7.37 5.91
CA GLN A 291 9.61 8.46 6.03
C GLN A 291 9.31 9.47 7.15
N GLY A 292 8.23 9.26 7.91
CA GLY A 292 7.76 10.13 8.99
C GLY A 292 7.28 11.52 8.58
N SER A 293 7.16 11.81 7.27
CA SER A 293 6.80 13.14 6.76
C SER A 293 5.40 13.60 7.20
N GLN A 294 4.44 12.68 7.33
CA GLN A 294 3.13 12.95 7.93
C GLN A 294 3.29 13.60 9.32
N TRP A 295 4.12 13.01 10.18
CA TRP A 295 4.23 13.40 11.58
C TRP A 295 4.98 14.71 11.78
N MET A 296 5.85 15.12 10.84
CA MET A 296 6.44 16.46 10.85
C MET A 296 5.36 17.55 10.76
N LEU A 297 4.38 17.38 9.89
CA LEU A 297 3.28 18.35 9.76
C LEU A 297 2.42 18.42 11.03
N LEU A 298 2.16 17.28 11.68
CA LEU A 298 1.41 17.28 12.95
C LEU A 298 2.22 17.84 14.12
N ILE A 299 3.53 17.54 14.21
CA ILE A 299 4.43 18.12 15.22
C ILE A 299 4.43 19.65 15.10
N GLN A 300 4.51 20.18 13.87
CA GLN A 300 4.44 21.62 13.63
C GLN A 300 3.09 22.22 14.05
N ALA A 301 1.97 21.54 13.76
CA ALA A 301 0.64 21.98 14.19
C ALA A 301 0.49 21.95 15.73
N LEU A 302 0.95 20.88 16.39
CA LEU A 302 0.93 20.72 17.84
C LEU A 302 1.80 21.75 18.56
N ALA A 303 2.90 22.21 17.95
CA ALA A 303 3.74 23.27 18.52
C ALA A 303 3.00 24.63 18.62
N HIS A 304 2.08 24.91 17.69
CA HIS A 304 1.34 26.17 17.60
C HIS A 304 -0.09 26.07 18.14
N ARG A 305 -0.48 24.94 18.75
CA ARG A 305 -1.85 24.73 19.25
C ARG A 305 -2.17 25.64 20.44
N HIS A 306 -3.46 25.91 20.63
CA HIS A 306 -3.93 26.68 21.78
C HIS A 306 -3.54 26.01 23.10
N GLY A 307 -2.99 26.79 24.05
CA GLY A 307 -2.43 26.25 25.30
C GLY A 307 -0.97 25.73 25.19
N GLY A 308 -0.34 25.81 24.02
CA GLY A 308 1.05 25.39 23.80
C GLY A 308 1.22 23.89 23.54
N PRO A 309 2.45 23.43 23.25
CA PRO A 309 2.73 22.03 22.88
C PRO A 309 2.32 21.02 23.97
N PRO A 310 2.13 19.74 23.62
CA PRO A 310 1.92 18.69 24.61
C PRO A 310 3.12 18.55 25.54
N LEU A 311 2.87 18.14 26.79
CA LEU A 311 3.91 17.86 27.78
C LEU A 311 4.76 16.64 27.38
N ALA A 312 4.15 15.70 26.67
CA ALA A 312 4.83 14.62 25.98
C ALA A 312 4.07 14.23 24.71
N LEU A 313 4.79 14.09 23.60
CA LEU A 313 4.35 13.40 22.40
C LEU A 313 5.19 12.11 22.29
N ARG A 314 4.53 10.98 22.04
CA ARG A 314 5.19 9.71 21.74
C ARG A 314 4.71 9.20 20.40
N ILE A 315 5.61 8.70 19.56
CA ILE A 315 5.28 8.08 18.28
C ILE A 315 5.88 6.67 18.27
N THR A 316 5.02 5.65 18.14
CA THR A 316 5.41 4.30 17.77
C THR A 316 5.26 4.17 16.25
N GLY A 317 6.36 3.96 15.54
CA GLY A 317 6.34 3.62 14.12
C GLY A 317 6.48 2.10 13.93
N VAL A 318 5.45 1.47 13.38
CA VAL A 318 5.49 0.09 12.86
C VAL A 318 5.78 0.14 11.37
N ASP A 319 6.73 -0.64 10.90
CA ASP A 319 7.09 -0.69 9.48
C ASP A 319 7.94 -1.92 9.14
N ASP A 320 7.80 -2.45 7.93
CA ASP A 320 8.38 -3.75 7.54
C ASP A 320 9.79 -3.67 6.92
N SER A 321 10.33 -4.84 6.57
CA SER A 321 11.67 -4.96 5.97
C SER A 321 11.71 -4.53 4.49
N GLN A 322 10.62 -4.66 3.74
CA GLN A 322 10.54 -4.17 2.35
C GLN A 322 10.63 -2.63 2.33
N SER A 323 9.92 -2.01 3.25
CA SER A 323 9.90 -0.57 3.45
C SER A 323 11.26 -0.06 3.97
N ALA A 324 12.04 -0.87 4.68
CA ALA A 324 13.41 -0.53 5.07
C ALA A 324 14.38 -0.38 3.88
N HIS A 325 14.20 -1.16 2.80
CA HIS A 325 14.96 -0.97 1.55
C HIS A 325 14.60 0.39 0.92
N ALA A 326 13.31 0.64 0.70
CA ALA A 326 12.85 1.93 0.17
C ALA A 326 13.34 3.11 1.01
N ARG A 327 13.31 2.98 2.34
CA ARG A 327 13.77 4.01 3.27
C ARG A 327 15.28 4.26 3.25
N GLY A 328 16.08 3.30 2.75
CA GLY A 328 17.54 3.32 2.81
C GLY A 328 18.11 3.01 4.20
N GLY A 329 17.34 2.34 5.07
CA GLY A 329 17.79 1.99 6.42
C GLY A 329 16.65 1.67 7.38
N GLY A 330 17.00 1.33 8.62
CA GLY A 330 16.06 1.01 9.69
C GLY A 330 15.27 2.22 10.19
N LEU A 331 14.26 1.96 11.02
CA LEU A 331 13.39 3.00 11.62
C LEU A 331 14.15 4.01 12.50
N ASN A 332 15.38 3.70 12.91
CA ASN A 332 16.25 4.62 13.65
C ASN A 332 16.50 5.94 12.90
N ILE A 333 16.56 5.93 11.56
CA ILE A 333 16.77 7.16 10.78
C ILE A 333 15.52 8.05 10.78
N VAL A 334 14.31 7.45 10.77
CA VAL A 334 13.03 8.17 10.94
C VAL A 334 12.97 8.79 12.33
N GLY A 335 13.30 8.01 13.37
CA GLY A 335 13.33 8.47 14.74
C GLY A 335 14.26 9.66 14.94
N GLN A 336 15.50 9.58 14.46
CA GLN A 336 16.45 10.70 14.52
C GLN A 336 15.93 11.95 13.80
N LYS A 337 15.37 11.80 12.61
CA LYS A 337 14.79 12.88 11.80
C LYS A 337 13.60 13.55 12.50
N LEU A 338 12.70 12.77 13.09
CA LEU A 338 11.55 13.26 13.86
C LEU A 338 11.98 13.93 15.17
N LEU A 339 12.93 13.35 15.91
CA LEU A 339 13.45 13.93 17.16
C LEU A 339 14.16 15.27 16.91
N ALA A 340 14.94 15.39 15.83
CA ALA A 340 15.56 16.64 15.44
C ALA A 340 14.54 17.73 15.07
N PHE A 341 13.48 17.37 14.34
CA PHE A 341 12.41 18.29 13.96
C PHE A 341 11.52 18.68 15.15
N ALA A 342 11.16 17.75 16.02
CA ALA A 342 10.42 18.05 17.25
C ALA A 342 11.21 19.00 18.16
N LYS A 343 12.53 18.81 18.26
CA LYS A 343 13.42 19.72 18.99
C LYS A 343 13.45 21.13 18.41
N SER A 344 13.45 21.31 17.08
CA SER A 344 13.38 22.65 16.47
C SER A 344 12.00 23.31 16.67
N CYS A 345 10.93 22.51 16.74
CA CYS A 345 9.58 22.95 17.11
C CYS A 345 9.31 23.06 18.62
N GLN A 346 10.30 22.81 19.49
CA GLN A 346 10.17 22.81 20.96
C GLN A 346 9.10 21.83 21.51
N VAL A 347 8.82 20.74 20.78
CA VAL A 347 7.90 19.67 21.21
C VAL A 347 8.70 18.54 21.88
N PRO A 348 8.38 18.13 23.12
CA PRO A 348 8.98 16.96 23.75
C PRO A 348 8.50 15.68 23.04
N LEU A 349 9.35 15.09 22.20
CA LEU A 349 9.06 13.85 21.47
C LEU A 349 9.86 12.66 22.00
N GLU A 350 9.19 11.52 22.16
CA GLU A 350 9.79 10.20 22.26
C GLU A 350 9.42 9.37 21.00
N PHE A 351 10.38 8.62 20.46
CA PHE A 351 10.16 7.75 19.32
C PHE A 351 10.45 6.29 19.69
N HIS A 352 9.50 5.40 19.40
CA HIS A 352 9.63 3.96 19.54
C HIS A 352 9.54 3.28 18.17
N ALA A 353 10.46 2.36 17.90
CA ALA A 353 10.55 1.65 16.62
C ALA A 353 10.07 0.21 16.75
N ALA A 354 9.15 -0.21 15.89
CA ALA A 354 8.68 -1.59 15.77
C ALA A 354 8.94 -2.09 14.33
N PRO A 355 10.18 -2.54 14.02
CA PRO A 355 10.58 -2.96 12.67
C PRO A 355 10.07 -4.37 12.35
N MET A 356 8.77 -4.50 12.10
CA MET A 356 8.05 -5.77 11.91
C MET A 356 6.81 -5.58 11.04
N SER A 357 6.27 -6.67 10.48
CA SER A 357 5.01 -6.63 9.74
C SER A 357 3.84 -6.38 10.69
N GLY A 358 2.78 -5.69 10.23
CA GLY A 358 1.48 -5.67 10.92
C GLY A 358 0.90 -7.08 11.17
N CYS A 359 1.35 -8.09 10.42
CA CYS A 359 1.02 -9.50 10.63
C CYS A 359 1.69 -10.12 11.86
N GLU A 360 2.67 -9.46 12.48
CA GLU A 360 3.48 -9.94 13.59
C GLU A 360 3.31 -9.10 14.87
N VAL A 361 2.64 -7.93 14.80
CA VAL A 361 2.50 -7.02 15.93
C VAL A 361 1.65 -7.60 17.06
N GLU A 362 2.20 -7.55 18.26
CA GLU A 362 1.57 -7.85 19.55
C GLU A 362 1.56 -6.60 20.46
N LEU A 363 0.83 -6.68 21.57
CA LEU A 363 0.59 -5.56 22.50
C LEU A 363 1.89 -4.92 23.02
N GLU A 364 2.87 -5.75 23.36
CA GLU A 364 4.16 -5.34 23.92
C GLU A 364 5.03 -4.55 22.93
N ASN A 365 4.90 -4.81 21.62
CA ASN A 365 5.65 -4.07 20.61
C ASN A 365 5.21 -2.61 20.50
N LEU A 366 3.99 -2.28 20.94
CA LEU A 366 3.40 -0.95 20.82
C LEU A 366 3.80 0.01 21.95
N SER A 367 4.37 -0.51 23.04
CA SER A 367 4.87 0.23 24.21
C SER A 367 3.85 1.17 24.87
N VAL A 368 2.55 0.86 24.82
CA VAL A 368 1.47 1.73 25.33
C VAL A 368 1.61 1.99 26.84
N ARG A 369 1.38 3.24 27.27
CA ARG A 369 1.47 3.67 28.67
C ARG A 369 0.16 4.23 29.20
N SER A 370 -0.11 4.00 30.48
CA SER A 370 -1.30 4.54 31.15
C SER A 370 -1.21 6.07 31.30
N GLY A 371 -2.33 6.77 31.05
CA GLY A 371 -2.42 8.23 31.18
C GLY A 371 -1.91 9.03 29.98
N GLU A 372 -1.74 8.38 28.82
CA GLU A 372 -1.52 9.00 27.51
C GLU A 372 -2.79 8.84 26.65
N ALA A 373 -3.13 9.86 25.86
CA ALA A 373 -4.22 9.79 24.89
C ALA A 373 -3.71 9.18 23.59
N LEU A 374 -4.32 8.06 23.18
CA LEU A 374 -3.84 7.25 22.05
C LEU A 374 -4.57 7.57 20.74
N ALA A 375 -3.83 7.85 19.67
CA ALA A 375 -4.30 7.82 18.29
C ALA A 375 -3.63 6.67 17.53
N VAL A 376 -4.35 6.03 16.61
CA VAL A 376 -3.78 5.00 15.72
C VAL A 376 -4.05 5.35 14.26
N ASN A 377 -3.06 5.19 13.40
CA ASN A 377 -3.13 5.53 11.98
C ASN A 377 -2.83 4.31 11.11
N PHE A 378 -3.70 4.07 10.13
CA PHE A 378 -3.55 3.06 9.08
C PHE A 378 -3.62 3.72 7.68
N PRO A 379 -2.51 4.27 7.18
CA PRO A 379 -2.40 4.79 5.82
C PRO A 379 -1.95 3.70 4.84
N TYR A 380 -2.86 3.21 4.01
CA TYR A 380 -2.57 2.29 2.91
C TYR A 380 -1.78 1.03 3.33
N VAL A 381 -2.29 0.28 4.31
CA VAL A 381 -1.54 -0.85 4.92
C VAL A 381 -2.37 -2.10 5.15
N LEU A 382 -3.69 -1.97 5.37
CA LEU A 382 -4.50 -3.14 5.70
C LEU A 382 -4.79 -4.00 4.46
N HIS A 383 -4.83 -3.42 3.26
CA HIS A 383 -4.94 -4.20 2.02
C HIS A 383 -3.75 -5.15 1.79
N HIS A 384 -2.53 -4.79 2.19
CA HIS A 384 -1.36 -5.69 2.07
C HIS A 384 -1.40 -6.88 3.03
N MET A 385 -2.15 -6.79 4.12
CA MET A 385 -2.25 -7.90 5.07
C MET A 385 -3.07 -9.06 4.48
N PRO A 386 -2.65 -10.33 4.64
CA PRO A 386 -3.39 -11.48 4.15
C PRO A 386 -4.81 -11.55 4.74
N ASP A 387 -5.78 -11.76 3.86
CA ASP A 387 -7.18 -11.92 4.21
C ASP A 387 -7.55 -13.40 4.47
N GLU A 388 -8.83 -13.65 4.67
CA GLU A 388 -9.41 -14.97 4.96
C GLU A 388 -9.27 -15.97 3.81
N SER A 389 -9.02 -15.52 2.56
CA SER A 389 -8.76 -16.41 1.42
C SER A 389 -7.30 -16.92 1.40
N VAL A 390 -6.39 -16.25 2.10
CA VAL A 390 -4.96 -16.58 2.15
C VAL A 390 -4.57 -17.22 3.47
N SER A 391 -5.12 -16.75 4.60
CA SER A 391 -4.72 -17.19 5.93
C SER A 391 -5.91 -17.33 6.87
N THR A 392 -6.06 -18.51 7.49
CA THR A 392 -7.05 -18.77 8.55
C THR A 392 -6.77 -17.96 9.83
N GLN A 393 -5.59 -17.33 9.95
CA GLN A 393 -5.26 -16.50 11.12
C GLN A 393 -5.97 -15.14 11.12
N ASN A 394 -6.53 -14.71 9.97
CA ASN A 394 -7.22 -13.44 9.79
C ASN A 394 -6.46 -12.26 10.42
N HIS A 395 -5.29 -11.95 9.85
CA HIS A 395 -4.36 -10.96 10.41
C HIS A 395 -4.98 -9.57 10.51
N ARG A 396 -5.82 -9.19 9.54
CA ARG A 396 -6.56 -7.92 9.51
C ARG A 396 -7.44 -7.77 10.76
N ASP A 397 -8.37 -8.68 10.98
CA ASP A 397 -9.28 -8.57 12.12
C ASP A 397 -8.56 -8.76 13.46
N ARG A 398 -7.52 -9.61 13.51
CA ARG A 398 -6.68 -9.77 14.72
C ARG A 398 -6.01 -8.44 15.09
N LEU A 399 -5.44 -7.72 14.12
CA LEU A 399 -4.82 -6.41 14.37
C LEU A 399 -5.84 -5.35 14.77
N LEU A 400 -7.02 -5.32 14.13
CA LEU A 400 -8.10 -4.42 14.51
C LEU A 400 -8.58 -4.67 15.95
N ARG A 401 -8.77 -5.94 16.37
CA ARG A 401 -9.13 -6.29 17.76
C ARG A 401 -8.02 -5.92 18.75
N LEU A 402 -6.75 -6.12 18.39
CA LEU A 402 -5.62 -5.65 19.20
C LEU A 402 -5.69 -4.15 19.40
N VAL A 403 -5.82 -3.36 18.34
CA VAL A 403 -5.95 -1.89 18.43
C VAL A 403 -7.17 -1.48 19.23
N LYS A 404 -8.33 -2.14 19.09
CA LYS A 404 -9.51 -1.82 19.89
C LYS A 404 -9.26 -2.05 21.39
N SER A 405 -8.51 -3.10 21.74
CA SER A 405 -8.16 -3.40 23.15
C SER A 405 -7.33 -2.29 23.81
N LEU A 406 -6.61 -1.47 23.04
CA LEU A 406 -5.85 -0.32 23.53
C LEU A 406 -6.74 0.87 23.94
N SER A 407 -8.04 0.82 23.61
CA SER A 407 -9.00 1.91 23.81
C SER A 407 -8.52 3.27 23.26
N PRO A 408 -8.14 3.35 21.96
CA PRO A 408 -7.70 4.59 21.35
C PRO A 408 -8.79 5.66 21.40
N LYS A 409 -8.40 6.94 21.49
CA LYS A 409 -9.31 8.07 21.33
C LYS A 409 -9.77 8.24 19.88
N VAL A 410 -8.93 7.86 18.92
CA VAL A 410 -9.30 7.82 17.51
C VAL A 410 -8.42 6.84 16.74
N VAL A 411 -9.01 6.16 15.76
CA VAL A 411 -8.31 5.42 14.72
C VAL A 411 -8.63 6.05 13.37
N THR A 412 -7.61 6.39 12.59
CA THR A 412 -7.77 6.87 11.19
C THR A 412 -7.42 5.74 10.22
N LEU A 413 -8.34 5.46 9.28
CA LEU A 413 -8.14 4.49 8.20
C LEU A 413 -8.21 5.20 6.84
N ILE A 414 -7.17 4.99 6.03
CA ILE A 414 -7.08 5.52 4.66
C ILE A 414 -6.69 4.37 3.74
N GLU A 415 -7.54 4.06 2.75
CA GLU A 415 -7.40 2.91 1.86
C GLU A 415 -7.87 3.26 0.44
N GLN A 416 -7.42 2.50 -0.55
CA GLN A 416 -7.83 2.64 -1.96
C GLN A 416 -9.29 2.20 -2.15
N GLU A 417 -10.10 3.04 -2.80
CA GLU A 417 -11.51 2.72 -3.06
C GLU A 417 -11.62 1.89 -4.35
N SER A 418 -11.33 0.59 -4.25
CA SER A 418 -11.36 -0.35 -5.37
C SER A 418 -11.69 -1.79 -4.94
N ASN A 419 -12.39 -2.54 -5.79
CA ASN A 419 -12.83 -3.91 -5.52
C ASN A 419 -11.96 -4.98 -6.22
N THR A 420 -10.64 -4.93 -5.98
CA THR A 420 -9.67 -5.88 -6.57
C THR A 420 -9.35 -7.07 -5.68
N ASN A 421 -10.14 -7.34 -4.62
CA ASN A 421 -9.87 -8.49 -3.75
C ASN A 421 -10.62 -9.78 -4.11
N THR A 422 -11.91 -9.90 -3.77
CA THR A 422 -12.59 -11.21 -3.66
C THR A 422 -13.22 -11.75 -4.95
N SER A 423 -13.30 -10.94 -6.01
CA SER A 423 -13.89 -11.36 -7.28
C SER A 423 -12.95 -12.32 -8.06
N PRO A 424 -13.46 -13.11 -9.03
CA PRO A 424 -12.61 -13.87 -9.96
C PRO A 424 -11.72 -12.95 -10.83
N PHE A 425 -10.69 -13.51 -11.45
CA PHE A 425 -9.68 -12.75 -12.19
C PHE A 425 -10.23 -11.74 -13.19
N PHE A 426 -11.08 -12.15 -14.14
CA PHE A 426 -11.55 -11.23 -15.20
C PHE A 426 -12.39 -10.04 -14.68
N PRO A 427 -13.35 -10.22 -13.74
CA PRO A 427 -13.97 -9.10 -13.03
C PRO A 427 -12.97 -8.18 -12.32
N ARG A 428 -11.97 -8.72 -11.60
CA ARG A 428 -10.93 -7.90 -10.96
C ARG A 428 -10.11 -7.12 -11.99
N PHE A 429 -9.75 -7.74 -13.11
CA PHE A 429 -9.00 -7.10 -14.19
C PHE A 429 -9.73 -5.88 -14.76
N LYS A 430 -11.04 -5.96 -14.94
CA LYS A 430 -11.87 -4.81 -15.39
C LYS A 430 -11.83 -3.66 -14.37
N GLU A 431 -11.98 -3.97 -13.08
CA GLU A 431 -11.90 -3.00 -12.00
C GLU A 431 -10.50 -2.39 -11.86
N THR A 432 -9.43 -3.19 -11.98
CA THR A 432 -8.03 -2.72 -12.08
C THR A 432 -7.85 -1.76 -13.25
N MET A 433 -8.35 -2.13 -14.45
CA MET A 433 -8.29 -1.27 -15.63
C MET A 433 -9.03 0.06 -15.41
N GLU A 434 -10.18 0.07 -14.75
CA GLU A 434 -10.94 1.30 -14.48
C GLU A 434 -10.26 2.20 -13.44
N TYR A 435 -9.85 1.63 -12.31
CA TYR A 435 -9.12 2.35 -11.26
C TYR A 435 -7.80 2.94 -11.77
N TYR A 436 -6.97 2.15 -12.44
CA TYR A 436 -5.69 2.65 -12.94
C TYR A 436 -5.82 3.50 -14.21
N THR A 437 -6.91 3.42 -14.98
CA THR A 437 -7.16 4.43 -16.04
C THR A 437 -7.28 5.82 -15.42
N ALA A 438 -8.08 5.95 -14.34
CA ALA A 438 -8.21 7.21 -13.62
C ALA A 438 -6.86 7.69 -13.02
N MET A 439 -6.05 6.78 -12.46
CA MET A 439 -4.72 7.11 -11.96
C MET A 439 -3.74 7.57 -13.06
N PHE A 440 -3.68 6.88 -14.19
CA PHE A 440 -2.77 7.25 -15.29
C PHE A 440 -3.18 8.56 -15.97
N GLU A 441 -4.49 8.85 -16.06
CA GLU A 441 -4.98 10.17 -16.45
C GLU A 441 -4.60 11.26 -15.44
N SER A 442 -4.72 10.98 -14.13
CA SER A 442 -4.40 11.95 -13.07
C SER A 442 -2.92 12.31 -13.03
N ILE A 443 -2.04 11.36 -13.41
CA ILE A 443 -0.60 11.57 -13.58
C ILE A 443 -0.29 12.37 -14.86
N ASP A 444 -0.97 12.10 -15.99
CA ASP A 444 -0.79 12.84 -17.25
C ASP A 444 -1.20 14.33 -17.10
N ALA A 445 -2.26 14.57 -16.33
CA ALA A 445 -2.78 15.90 -16.06
C ALA A 445 -1.87 16.78 -15.18
N ALA A 446 -0.79 16.22 -14.60
CA ALA A 446 0.21 16.96 -13.86
C ALA A 446 1.27 17.66 -14.75
N GLN A 447 1.07 17.67 -16.08
CA GLN A 447 1.84 18.46 -17.05
C GLN A 447 3.35 18.13 -17.16
N HIS A 448 3.75 16.92 -16.77
CA HIS A 448 5.09 16.41 -17.12
C HIS A 448 5.15 16.02 -18.61
N PRO A 449 6.28 16.26 -19.31
CA PRO A 449 6.51 15.71 -20.65
C PRO A 449 6.33 14.20 -20.68
N ARG A 450 5.70 13.67 -21.73
CA ARG A 450 5.35 12.24 -21.77
C ARG A 450 6.54 11.30 -21.90
N ASP A 451 7.69 11.85 -22.30
CA ASP A 451 9.01 11.23 -22.37
C ASP A 451 9.91 11.56 -21.16
N ASP A 452 9.40 12.24 -20.10
CA ASP A 452 10.16 12.47 -18.87
C ASP A 452 10.51 11.13 -18.21
N LYS A 453 11.77 10.74 -18.37
CA LYS A 453 12.33 9.50 -17.81
C LYS A 453 12.09 9.35 -16.32
N ARG A 454 12.00 10.45 -15.57
CA ARG A 454 11.74 10.41 -14.12
C ARG A 454 10.29 10.00 -13.83
N ARG A 455 9.33 10.51 -14.61
CA ARG A 455 7.91 10.09 -14.55
C ARG A 455 7.77 8.62 -14.96
N ILE A 456 8.42 8.20 -16.04
CA ILE A 456 8.41 6.81 -16.52
C ILE A 456 8.97 5.86 -15.46
N ARG A 457 10.13 6.18 -14.86
CA ARG A 457 10.69 5.36 -13.78
C ARG A 457 9.80 5.34 -12.53
N ALA A 458 9.12 6.44 -12.21
CA ALA A 458 8.18 6.48 -11.08
C ALA A 458 6.92 5.63 -11.33
N GLU A 459 6.36 5.65 -12.54
CA GLU A 459 5.26 4.77 -12.94
C GLU A 459 5.68 3.30 -12.89
N GLU A 460 6.82 2.95 -13.47
CA GLU A 460 7.38 1.60 -13.50
C GLU A 460 7.69 1.04 -12.09
N ASN A 461 8.31 1.84 -11.22
CA ASN A 461 8.82 1.35 -9.94
C ASN A 461 7.85 1.50 -8.77
N CYS A 462 6.74 2.21 -8.94
CA CYS A 462 5.77 2.44 -7.86
C CYS A 462 4.30 2.15 -8.25
N VAL A 463 3.92 2.18 -9.52
CA VAL A 463 2.51 1.94 -9.95
C VAL A 463 2.37 0.63 -10.72
N ALA A 464 3.32 0.33 -11.61
CA ALA A 464 3.31 -0.88 -12.41
C ALA A 464 3.53 -2.14 -11.56
N ARG A 465 4.30 -2.04 -10.46
CA ARG A 465 4.48 -3.16 -9.50
C ARG A 465 3.14 -3.63 -8.94
N ASP A 466 2.29 -2.68 -8.54
CA ASP A 466 0.99 -2.96 -7.94
C ASP A 466 0.05 -3.58 -9.00
N ILE A 467 0.02 -3.01 -10.21
CA ILE A 467 -0.73 -3.55 -11.36
C ILE A 467 -0.28 -4.98 -11.68
N VAL A 468 1.02 -5.23 -11.80
CA VAL A 468 1.56 -6.56 -12.10
C VAL A 468 1.23 -7.53 -10.97
N ASN A 469 1.29 -7.13 -9.70
CA ASN A 469 0.88 -7.99 -8.58
C ASN A 469 -0.62 -8.34 -8.64
N MET A 470 -1.50 -7.37 -8.90
CA MET A 470 -2.95 -7.62 -9.02
C MET A 470 -3.33 -8.53 -10.19
N VAL A 471 -2.62 -8.41 -11.31
CA VAL A 471 -2.92 -9.15 -12.56
C VAL A 471 -2.24 -10.52 -12.59
N ALA A 472 -0.94 -10.59 -12.29
CA ALA A 472 -0.13 -11.79 -12.49
C ALA A 472 -0.16 -12.79 -11.33
N CYS A 473 -0.32 -12.32 -10.09
CA CYS A 473 -0.25 -13.16 -8.90
C CYS A 473 -1.63 -13.66 -8.44
N GLU A 474 -1.63 -14.71 -7.62
CA GLU A 474 -2.80 -15.21 -6.87
C GLU A 474 -2.38 -15.60 -5.45
N ASP A 475 -3.35 -16.02 -4.64
CA ASP A 475 -3.15 -16.59 -3.30
C ASP A 475 -2.20 -15.73 -2.44
N ALA A 476 -1.21 -16.34 -1.77
CA ALA A 476 -0.27 -15.64 -0.90
C ALA A 476 0.73 -14.73 -1.64
N GLU A 477 0.88 -14.86 -2.96
CA GLU A 477 1.79 -14.00 -3.74
C GLU A 477 1.10 -12.70 -4.22
N ARG A 478 -0.23 -12.68 -4.26
CA ARG A 478 -1.00 -11.45 -4.49
C ARG A 478 -1.20 -10.71 -3.17
N VAL A 479 -0.45 -9.63 -2.99
CA VAL A 479 -0.43 -8.76 -1.81
C VAL A 479 -1.38 -7.58 -2.00
N GLU A 480 -1.51 -7.08 -3.24
CA GLU A 480 -2.41 -5.98 -3.57
C GLU A 480 -3.89 -6.44 -3.59
N ARG A 481 -4.59 -6.17 -2.49
CA ARG A 481 -5.95 -6.67 -2.20
C ARG A 481 -6.87 -5.56 -1.69
N HIS A 482 -7.11 -4.55 -2.54
CA HIS A 482 -7.99 -3.43 -2.20
C HIS A 482 -9.42 -3.90 -1.89
N GLU A 483 -10.04 -3.25 -0.92
CA GLU A 483 -11.45 -3.45 -0.56
C GLU A 483 -12.14 -2.08 -0.48
N LEU A 484 -13.38 -1.98 -0.96
CA LEU A 484 -14.22 -0.79 -0.81
C LEU A 484 -14.45 -0.45 0.68
N LEU A 485 -14.60 0.84 1.02
CA LEU A 485 -14.81 1.29 2.40
C LEU A 485 -15.98 0.58 3.11
N GLY A 486 -17.02 0.16 2.39
CA GLY A 486 -18.12 -0.62 2.96
C GLY A 486 -17.68 -1.94 3.61
N LYS A 487 -16.65 -2.60 3.07
CA LYS A 487 -16.08 -3.82 3.64
C LYS A 487 -15.18 -3.52 4.84
N TRP A 488 -14.35 -2.48 4.74
CA TRP A 488 -13.55 -1.99 5.88
C TRP A 488 -14.42 -1.55 7.07
N ARG A 489 -15.52 -0.85 6.82
CA ARG A 489 -16.55 -0.49 7.81
C ARG A 489 -17.08 -1.73 8.52
N SER A 490 -17.40 -2.78 7.78
CA SER A 490 -17.89 -4.03 8.35
C SER A 490 -16.83 -4.70 9.25
N ARG A 491 -15.56 -4.77 8.81
CA ARG A 491 -14.44 -5.28 9.62
C ARG A 491 -14.25 -4.51 10.92
N LEU A 492 -14.23 -3.18 10.83
CA LEU A 492 -14.09 -2.29 11.99
C LEU A 492 -15.26 -2.42 12.97
N SER A 493 -16.50 -2.44 12.49
CA SER A 493 -17.66 -2.67 13.37
C SER A 493 -17.66 -4.07 14.01
N MET A 494 -17.23 -5.13 13.30
CA MET A 494 -17.04 -6.47 13.91
C MET A 494 -15.90 -6.52 14.93
N ALA A 495 -14.89 -5.67 14.81
CA ALA A 495 -13.85 -5.49 15.82
C ALA A 495 -14.27 -4.58 17.00
N GLY A 496 -15.50 -4.04 16.98
CA GLY A 496 -16.07 -3.21 18.05
C GLY A 496 -15.82 -1.71 17.90
N PHE A 497 -15.37 -1.24 16.74
CA PHE A 497 -15.24 0.19 16.46
C PHE A 497 -16.56 0.83 16.04
N THR A 498 -16.71 2.11 16.35
CA THR A 498 -17.84 2.94 15.89
C THR A 498 -17.35 4.10 15.03
N PRO A 499 -18.07 4.53 13.97
CA PRO A 499 -17.62 5.65 13.13
C PRO A 499 -17.50 6.97 13.92
N TYR A 500 -16.42 7.71 13.67
CA TYR A 500 -16.25 9.10 14.09
C TYR A 500 -16.79 10.02 12.97
N PRO A 501 -17.74 10.93 13.25
CA PRO A 501 -18.22 11.88 12.26
C PRO A 501 -17.16 12.96 11.99
N LEU A 502 -16.60 12.97 10.78
CA LEU A 502 -15.59 13.97 10.38
C LEU A 502 -16.18 15.38 10.41
N SER A 503 -15.42 16.35 10.93
CA SER A 503 -15.85 17.75 10.96
C SER A 503 -15.55 18.44 9.63
N SER A 504 -16.29 19.52 9.34
CA SER A 504 -16.02 20.36 8.16
C SER A 504 -14.61 20.96 8.14
N SER A 505 -13.91 21.01 9.29
CA SER A 505 -12.49 21.45 9.32
C SER A 505 -11.56 20.43 8.65
N VAL A 506 -11.85 19.13 8.76
CA VAL A 506 -11.12 18.05 8.08
C VAL A 506 -11.32 18.14 6.57
N ALA A 507 -12.57 18.36 6.13
CA ALA A 507 -12.89 18.57 4.72
C ALA A 507 -12.21 19.83 4.16
N ASN A 508 -12.29 20.96 4.86
CA ASN A 508 -11.63 22.21 4.47
C ASN A 508 -10.11 22.06 4.35
N ALA A 509 -9.45 21.36 5.28
CA ALA A 509 -8.00 21.11 5.21
C ALA A 509 -7.59 20.29 3.96
N VAL A 510 -8.49 19.44 3.45
CA VAL A 510 -8.31 18.73 2.18
C VAL A 510 -8.65 19.62 0.98
N ILE A 511 -9.72 20.41 1.03
CA ILE A 511 -10.05 21.38 -0.04
C ILE A 511 -8.90 22.36 -0.27
N ASP A 512 -8.31 22.89 0.82
CA ASP A 512 -7.15 23.77 0.78
C ASP A 512 -5.92 23.09 0.14
N LEU A 513 -5.70 21.79 0.39
CA LEU A 513 -4.67 20.99 -0.31
C LEU A 513 -4.97 20.89 -1.81
N LEU A 514 -6.22 20.60 -2.19
CA LEU A 514 -6.58 20.34 -3.59
C LEU A 514 -6.52 21.60 -4.47
N ARG A 515 -6.50 22.82 -3.90
CA ARG A 515 -6.34 24.07 -4.66
C ARG A 515 -5.04 24.15 -5.48
N SER A 516 -3.99 23.40 -5.13
CA SER A 516 -2.75 23.34 -5.91
C SER A 516 -2.72 22.22 -6.96
N TYR A 517 -3.84 21.52 -7.17
CA TYR A 517 -3.95 20.37 -8.07
C TYR A 517 -4.96 20.64 -9.21
N ASN A 518 -5.02 19.71 -10.17
CA ASN A 518 -5.93 19.79 -11.30
C ASN A 518 -7.41 19.74 -10.84
N GLU A 519 -8.28 20.55 -11.46
CA GLU A 519 -9.72 20.67 -11.14
C GLU A 519 -10.54 19.37 -11.27
N ASN A 520 -9.99 18.34 -11.93
CA ASN A 520 -10.60 17.02 -12.00
C ASN A 520 -10.45 16.22 -10.70
N TYR A 521 -9.59 16.61 -9.75
CA TYR A 521 -9.61 16.05 -8.41
C TYR A 521 -10.82 16.58 -7.64
N ARG A 522 -11.63 15.68 -7.10
CA ARG A 522 -12.85 16.02 -6.37
C ARG A 522 -12.82 15.44 -4.97
N LEU A 523 -13.32 16.21 -4.01
CA LEU A 523 -13.62 15.76 -2.67
C LEU A 523 -15.13 15.55 -2.54
N ALA A 524 -15.54 14.44 -1.94
CA ALA A 524 -16.92 14.17 -1.58
C ALA A 524 -17.01 13.67 -0.14
N GLU A 525 -18.10 14.00 0.55
CA GLU A 525 -18.41 13.52 1.89
C GLU A 525 -19.58 12.53 1.80
N SER A 526 -19.38 11.30 2.26
CA SER A 526 -20.45 10.28 2.25
C SER A 526 -20.28 9.27 3.39
N GLY A 527 -21.38 8.94 4.07
CA GLY A 527 -21.38 7.93 5.14
C GLY A 527 -20.37 8.19 6.28
N GLY A 528 -20.06 9.44 6.58
CA GLY A 528 -19.07 9.83 7.61
C GLY A 528 -17.60 9.68 7.19
N ALA A 529 -17.32 9.59 5.88
CA ALA A 529 -15.96 9.50 5.34
C ALA A 529 -15.74 10.51 4.21
N LEU A 530 -14.47 10.88 3.99
CA LEU A 530 -14.03 11.64 2.83
C LEU A 530 -13.66 10.70 1.69
N TYR A 531 -14.07 11.05 0.48
CA TYR A 531 -13.71 10.38 -0.77
C TYR A 531 -12.93 11.35 -1.63
N LEU A 532 -11.65 11.05 -1.90
CA LEU A 532 -10.88 11.69 -2.96
C LEU A 532 -11.11 10.92 -4.25
N GLY A 533 -11.64 11.60 -5.27
CA GLY A 533 -11.88 11.04 -6.60
C GLY A 533 -11.11 11.77 -7.70
N TRP A 534 -10.93 11.09 -8.82
CA TRP A 534 -10.51 11.67 -10.10
C TRP A 534 -11.69 11.63 -11.07
N LYS A 535 -12.13 12.79 -11.55
CA LYS A 535 -13.39 12.98 -12.29
C LYS A 535 -14.57 12.39 -11.49
N ASN A 536 -15.14 11.29 -11.99
CA ASN A 536 -16.26 10.59 -11.34
C ASN A 536 -15.83 9.28 -10.64
N ARG A 537 -14.55 8.89 -10.69
CA ARG A 537 -14.03 7.66 -10.08
C ARG A 537 -13.50 7.95 -8.67
N PRO A 538 -14.06 7.34 -7.61
CA PRO A 538 -13.42 7.31 -6.30
C PRO A 538 -12.06 6.61 -6.36
N MET A 539 -11.05 7.23 -5.74
CA MET A 539 -9.67 6.73 -5.71
C MET A 539 -9.27 6.33 -4.29
N VAL A 540 -9.55 7.16 -3.30
CA VAL A 540 -9.11 6.96 -1.91
C VAL A 540 -10.22 7.35 -0.95
N THR A 541 -10.44 6.55 0.09
CA THR A 541 -11.29 6.94 1.22
C THR A 541 -10.47 7.26 2.46
N SER A 542 -10.94 8.22 3.26
CA SER A 542 -10.39 8.54 4.59
C SER A 542 -11.53 8.57 5.60
N SER A 543 -11.37 7.83 6.68
CA SER A 543 -12.40 7.62 7.71
C SER A 543 -11.78 7.57 9.10
N ALA A 544 -12.58 7.89 10.12
CA ALA A 544 -12.16 7.90 11.52
C ALA A 544 -13.11 7.10 12.40
N TRP A 545 -12.61 6.58 13.53
CA TRP A 545 -13.28 5.57 14.35
C TRP A 545 -12.93 5.67 15.84
N TRP A 546 -13.87 5.27 16.71
CA TRP A 546 -13.71 5.12 18.16
C TRP A 546 -13.61 3.65 18.57
#